data_AF-A0A9D2F577-F1
#
_entry.id   AF-A0A9D2F577-F1
#
_cell.length_a   1.000
_cell.length_b   1.000
_cell.length_c   1.000
_cell.angle_alpha   90.00
_cell.angle_beta   90.00
_cell.angle_gamma   90.00
#
_symmetry.space_group_name_H-M   'P 1'
#
loop_
_entity.id
_entity.type
_entity.pdbx_description
1 polymer ?
#
loop_
_entity_poly.entity_id
_entity_poly.type
_entity_poly.pdbx_seq_one_letter_code
_entity_poly.pdbx_strand_id
1 'polypeptide(L)'
;RPELVHWDTDVQLIAPAVDKVLGYSCRRCEYLHWWDFIGAFQNIGEGLFASVVNIRSKRARGSKLDKAEAAFARENADLIGATVGRMTAEEEEFFMRLGVT
;
A
#
# COMPACT_ATOMS: atom_id res chain seq x y z
N ARG A 1 9.68 10.52 -7.75
CA ARG A 1 9.52 9.06 -7.98
C ARG A 1 8.19 8.67 -7.35
N PRO A 2 7.26 8.00 -8.04
CA PRO A 2 5.98 7.66 -7.44
C PRO A 2 6.21 6.72 -6.25
N GLU A 3 5.51 6.98 -5.16
CA GLU A 3 5.52 6.11 -3.99
C GLU A 3 4.78 4.81 -4.33
N LEU A 4 5.36 3.66 -3.97
CA LEU A 4 4.78 2.34 -4.31
C LEU A 4 3.92 1.79 -3.18
N VAL A 5 4.21 2.20 -1.95
CA VAL A 5 3.54 1.80 -0.73
C VAL A 5 3.01 3.06 -0.08
N HIS A 6 1.70 3.13 0.11
CA HIS A 6 1.03 4.28 0.68
C HIS A 6 0.64 3.93 2.11
N TRP A 7 1.46 4.35 3.09
CA TRP A 7 1.31 3.91 4.48
C TRP A 7 -0.08 4.21 5.07
N ASP A 8 -0.72 5.30 4.63
CA ASP A 8 -2.04 5.72 5.11
C ASP A 8 -3.17 4.81 4.62
N THR A 9 -3.05 4.25 3.42
CA THR A 9 -4.12 3.45 2.78
C THR A 9 -3.81 1.97 2.73
N ASP A 10 -2.55 1.60 2.62
CA ASP A 10 -2.10 0.22 2.47
C ASP A 10 -1.97 -0.50 3.82
N VAL A 11 -2.22 0.16 4.95
CA VAL A 11 -2.13 -0.47 6.29
C VAL A 11 -2.92 -1.78 6.38
N GLN A 12 -4.06 -1.87 5.68
CA GLN A 12 -4.91 -3.07 5.62
C GLN A 12 -4.29 -4.21 4.79
N LEU A 13 -3.34 -3.90 3.90
CA LEU A 13 -2.56 -4.88 3.14
C LEU A 13 -1.26 -5.24 3.87
N ILE A 14 -0.61 -4.25 4.47
CA ILE A 14 0.67 -4.38 5.14
C ILE A 14 0.54 -5.28 6.37
N ALA A 15 -0.46 -5.03 7.21
CA ALA A 15 -0.56 -5.72 8.49
C ALA A 15 -0.76 -7.24 8.33
N PRO A 16 -1.67 -7.75 7.47
CA PRO A 16 -1.77 -9.19 7.19
C PRO A 16 -0.52 -9.78 6.52
N ALA A 17 0.20 -9.01 5.70
CA ALA A 17 1.43 -9.46 5.07
C ALA A 17 2.57 -9.62 6.10
N VAL A 18 2.69 -8.67 7.04
CA VAL A 18 3.59 -8.76 8.20
C VAL A 18 3.19 -9.93 9.09
N ASP A 19 1.88 -10.11 9.36
CA ASP A 19 1.37 -11.22 10.17
C ASP A 19 1.79 -12.59 9.61
N LYS A 20 1.80 -12.73 8.27
CA LYS A 20 2.25 -13.94 7.57
C LYS A 20 3.74 -14.22 7.80
N VAL A 21 4.59 -13.20 7.86
CA VAL A 21 6.03 -13.34 8.11
C VAL A 21 6.30 -13.66 9.58
N LEU A 22 5.60 -12.99 10.50
CA LEU A 22 5.73 -13.19 11.95
C LEU A 22 5.14 -14.53 12.42
N GLY A 23 4.17 -15.08 11.70
CA GLY A 23 3.43 -16.28 12.10
C GLY A 23 2.33 -16.03 13.13
N TYR A 24 2.06 -14.77 13.47
CA TYR A 24 1.00 -14.31 14.36
C TYR A 24 0.60 -12.88 14.02
N SER A 25 -0.53 -12.40 14.55
CA SER A 25 -0.95 -11.02 14.28
C SER A 25 -0.08 -10.01 15.03
N CYS A 26 0.60 -9.11 14.31
CA CYS A 26 1.39 -8.00 14.88
C CYS A 26 0.56 -7.04 15.74
N ARG A 27 -0.77 -7.11 15.66
CA ARG A 27 -1.72 -6.33 16.47
C ARG A 27 -2.09 -7.03 17.78
N ARG A 28 -1.68 -8.29 17.99
CA ARG A 28 -2.00 -9.09 19.19
C ARG A 28 -1.02 -8.85 20.34
N CYS A 29 0.21 -8.45 20.06
CA CYS A 29 1.23 -8.25 21.08
C CYS A 29 1.06 -6.88 21.75
N GLU A 30 1.22 -6.84 23.08
CA GLU A 30 1.27 -5.59 23.85
C GLU A 30 2.48 -4.73 23.43
N TYR A 31 3.56 -5.39 22.99
CA TYR A 31 4.75 -4.75 22.45
C TYR A 31 5.32 -5.56 21.28
N LEU A 32 5.57 -4.87 20.17
CA LEU A 32 6.40 -5.34 19.07
C LEU A 32 7.46 -4.27 18.82
N HIS A 33 8.73 -4.64 18.93
CA HIS A 33 9.79 -3.68 18.67
C HIS A 33 9.70 -3.21 17.21
N TRP A 34 9.84 -1.91 16.97
CA TRP A 34 9.77 -1.33 15.62
C TRP A 34 10.68 -2.03 14.60
N TRP A 35 11.93 -2.33 14.99
CA TRP A 35 12.86 -3.13 14.18
C TRP A 35 12.37 -4.54 13.84
N ASP A 36 11.62 -5.21 14.71
CA ASP A 36 11.04 -6.53 14.38
C ASP A 36 9.93 -6.38 13.35
N PHE A 37 9.09 -5.35 13.47
CA PHE A 37 8.07 -5.02 12.47
C PHE A 37 8.71 -4.70 11.11
N ILE A 38 9.74 -3.84 11.09
CA ILE A 38 10.46 -3.51 9.85
C ILE A 38 11.16 -4.73 9.25
N GLY A 39 11.78 -5.58 10.10
CA GLY A 39 12.38 -6.84 9.66
C GLY A 39 11.36 -7.74 8.99
N ALA A 40 10.17 -7.89 9.59
CA ALA A 40 9.08 -8.65 8.99
C ALA A 40 8.57 -8.02 7.69
N PHE A 41 8.39 -6.70 7.66
CA PHE A 41 7.96 -5.95 6.47
C PHE A 41 8.92 -6.13 5.29
N GLN A 42 10.23 -6.06 5.53
CA GLN A 42 11.25 -6.26 4.49
C GLN A 42 11.33 -7.70 3.98
N ASN A 43 10.85 -8.66 4.77
CA ASN A 43 10.78 -10.08 4.42
C ASN A 43 9.40 -10.51 3.91
N ILE A 44 8.49 -9.56 3.59
CA ILE A 44 7.24 -9.90 2.92
C ILE A 44 7.54 -10.54 1.57
N GLY A 45 7.15 -11.81 1.45
CA GLY A 45 7.21 -12.57 0.21
C GLY A 45 5.95 -12.42 -0.63
N GLU A 46 5.60 -13.49 -1.35
CA GLU A 46 4.42 -13.51 -2.22
C GLU A 46 3.10 -13.34 -1.45
N GLY A 47 2.18 -12.58 -2.05
CA GLY A 47 0.84 -12.31 -1.53
C GLY A 47 0.24 -11.04 -2.11
N LEU A 48 -0.95 -10.68 -1.62
CA LEU A 48 -1.74 -9.56 -2.12
C LEU A 48 -0.96 -8.23 -2.10
N PHE A 49 -0.30 -7.90 -0.99
CA PHE A 49 0.52 -6.70 -0.87
C PHE A 49 1.64 -6.66 -1.92
N ALA A 50 2.39 -7.76 -2.07
CA ALA A 50 3.46 -7.84 -3.06
C ALA A 50 2.92 -7.71 -4.49
N SER A 51 1.77 -8.30 -4.81
CA SER A 51 1.11 -8.15 -6.11
C SER A 51 0.72 -6.69 -6.40
N VAL A 52 0.12 -6.00 -5.42
CA VAL A 52 -0.25 -4.59 -5.52
C VAL A 52 0.98 -3.72 -5.78
N VAL A 53 2.02 -3.86 -4.94
CA VAL A 53 3.27 -3.11 -5.07
C VAL A 53 3.95 -3.40 -6.41
N ASN A 54 3.99 -4.66 -6.87
CA ASN A 54 4.59 -5.03 -8.14
C ASN A 54 3.86 -4.39 -9.34
N ILE A 55 2.52 -4.40 -9.33
CA ILE A 55 1.70 -3.75 -10.37
C ILE A 55 1.96 -2.24 -10.39
N ARG A 56 1.94 -1.57 -9.23
CA ARG A 56 2.27 -0.14 -9.12
C ARG A 56 3.68 0.14 -9.63
N SER A 57 4.65 -0.71 -9.29
CA SER A 57 6.04 -0.62 -9.72
C SER A 57 6.21 -0.76 -11.24
N LYS A 58 5.48 -1.70 -11.86
CA LYS A 58 5.44 -1.87 -13.32
C LYS A 58 4.80 -0.65 -14.01
N ARG A 59 3.67 -0.16 -13.51
CA ARG A 59 3.03 1.07 -14.01
C ARG A 59 3.96 2.28 -13.92
N ALA A 60 4.62 2.48 -12.78
CA ALA A 60 5.58 3.55 -12.54
C ALA A 60 6.78 3.53 -13.50
N ARG A 61 7.19 2.34 -13.96
CA ARG A 61 8.26 2.15 -14.95
C ARG A 61 7.77 2.10 -16.40
N GLY A 62 6.47 2.20 -16.66
CA GLY A 62 5.90 1.97 -18.00
C GLY A 62 6.07 0.53 -18.51
N SER A 63 6.33 -0.43 -17.61
CA SER A 63 6.46 -1.84 -17.96
C SER A 63 5.09 -2.46 -18.24
N LYS A 64 5.02 -3.38 -19.21
CA LYS A 64 3.79 -4.12 -19.51
C LYS A 64 3.41 -5.03 -18.33
N LEU A 65 2.13 -5.00 -17.98
CA LEU A 65 1.52 -6.01 -17.11
C LEU A 65 1.27 -7.28 -17.94
N ASP A 66 1.45 -8.44 -17.32
CA ASP A 66 0.99 -9.68 -17.94
C ASP A 66 -0.55 -9.78 -17.92
N LYS A 67 -1.08 -10.84 -18.54
CA LYS A 67 -2.54 -11.01 -18.66
C LYS A 67 -3.24 -11.15 -17.30
N ALA A 68 -2.61 -11.82 -16.34
CA ALA A 68 -3.17 -12.04 -15.01
C ALA A 68 -3.10 -10.75 -14.18
N GLU A 69 -1.96 -10.05 -14.20
CA GLU A 69 -1.77 -8.74 -13.57
C GLU A 69 -2.73 -7.69 -14.12
N ALA A 70 -2.95 -7.67 -15.43
CA ALA A 70 -3.89 -6.75 -16.06
C ALA A 70 -5.34 -7.03 -15.66
N ALA A 71 -5.74 -8.32 -15.58
CA ALA A 71 -7.06 -8.70 -15.09
C ALA A 71 -7.24 -8.32 -13.62
N PHE A 72 -6.26 -8.66 -12.79
CA PHE A 72 -6.24 -8.32 -11.37
C PHE A 72 -6.34 -6.80 -11.15
N ALA A 73 -5.55 -6.02 -11.88
CA ALA A 73 -5.53 -4.57 -11.73
C ALA A 73 -6.81 -3.89 -12.21
N ARG A 74 -7.56 -4.52 -13.12
CA ARG A 74 -8.88 -4.05 -13.56
C ARG A 74 -9.96 -4.38 -12.54
N GLU A 75 -9.90 -5.58 -11.96
CA GLU A 75 -10.89 -6.04 -10.96
C GLU A 75 -10.67 -5.39 -9.57
N ASN A 76 -9.44 -4.97 -9.28
CA ASN A 76 -9.04 -4.39 -8.00
C ASN A 76 -8.48 -2.96 -8.19
N ALA A 77 -9.13 -2.17 -9.05
CA ALA A 77 -8.66 -0.84 -9.42
C ALA A 77 -8.46 0.07 -8.19
N ASP A 78 -9.38 0.00 -7.22
CA ASP A 78 -9.30 0.77 -5.97
C ASP A 78 -8.11 0.36 -5.11
N LEU A 79 -7.78 -0.94 -5.08
CA LEU A 79 -6.65 -1.47 -4.32
C LEU A 79 -5.31 -1.05 -4.94
N ILE A 80 -5.23 -1.09 -6.27
CA ILE A 80 -4.02 -0.69 -7.00
C ILE A 80 -3.87 0.83 -7.01
N GLY A 81 -4.98 1.54 -7.16
CA GLY A 81 -5.06 2.98 -7.34
C GLY A 81 -5.29 3.75 -6.05
N ALA A 82 -5.31 3.10 -4.88
CA ALA A 82 -5.44 3.71 -3.56
C ALA A 82 -4.57 4.96 -3.52
N THR A 83 -5.26 6.08 -3.69
CA THR A 83 -4.68 7.31 -4.17
C THR A 83 -4.17 8.01 -2.94
N VAL A 84 -2.87 8.23 -2.83
CA VAL A 84 -2.39 9.29 -1.93
C VAL A 84 -3.10 10.57 -2.36
N GLY A 85 -4.01 11.02 -1.50
CA GLY A 85 -4.58 12.35 -1.46
C GLY A 85 -4.87 13.01 -2.80
N ARG A 86 -5.84 12.50 -3.56
CA ARG A 86 -6.75 13.47 -4.18
C ARG A 86 -7.72 13.84 -3.08
N MET A 87 -7.44 14.99 -2.47
CA MET A 87 -8.42 15.67 -1.64
C MET A 87 -9.71 15.71 -2.46
N THR A 88 -10.84 15.44 -1.82
CA THR A 88 -12.11 15.83 -2.41
C THR A 88 -12.04 17.32 -2.73
N ALA A 89 -12.80 17.78 -3.71
CA ALA A 89 -12.80 19.20 -4.07
C ALA A 89 -13.12 20.07 -2.84
N GLU A 90 -13.98 19.58 -1.95
CA GLU A 90 -14.30 20.21 -0.67
C GLU A 90 -13.11 20.27 0.31
N GLU A 91 -12.31 19.20 0.41
CA GLU A 91 -11.10 19.20 1.22
C GLU A 91 -10.05 20.15 0.63
N GLU A 92 -9.82 20.10 -0.69
CA GLU A 92 -8.87 20.98 -1.38
C GLU A 92 -9.22 22.46 -1.11
N GLU A 93 -10.50 22.82 -1.21
CA GLU A 93 -11.00 24.17 -0.92
C GLU A 93 -10.89 24.54 0.57
N PHE A 94 -11.16 23.58 1.48
CA PHE A 94 -11.04 23.77 2.92
C PHE A 94 -9.61 24.11 3.34
N PHE A 95 -8.62 23.34 2.88
CA PHE A 95 -7.21 23.57 3.20
C PHE A 95 -6.67 24.83 2.50
N MET A 96 -7.15 25.14 1.29
CA MET A 96 -6.85 26.41 0.62
C MET A 96 -7.35 27.62 1.43
N ARG A 97 -8.53 27.53 2.08
CA ARG A 97 -9.04 28.57 2.97
C ARG A 97 -8.24 28.72 4.26
N LEU A 98 -7.61 27.64 4.74
CA LEU A 98 -6.73 27.66 5.92
C LEU A 98 -5.30 28.12 5.60
N GLY A 99 -4.96 28.32 4.32
CA GLY A 99 -3.62 28.75 3.90
C GLY A 99 -2.54 27.66 4.06
N VAL A 100 -2.95 26.38 4.10
CA VAL A 100 -2.06 25.23 4.14
C VAL A 100 -2.09 24.59 2.76
N THR A 101 -0.99 24.69 2.01
CA THR A 101 -0.79 24.06 0.70
C THR A 101 0.31 23.02 0.77
#